data_AF-A0A4U5MLL5-F1
#
_entry.id   AF-A0A4U5MLL5-F1
#
_cell.length_a   1.000
_cell.length_b   1.000
_cell.length_c   1.000
_cell.angle_alpha   90.00
_cell.angle_beta   90.00
_cell.angle_gamma   90.00
#
_symmetry.space_group_name_H-M   'P 1'
#
loop_
_entity.id
_entity.type
_entity.pdbx_description
1 polymer ?
#
loop_
_entity_poly.entity_id
_entity_poly.type
_entity_poly.pdbx_seq_one_letter_code
_entity_poly.pdbx_strand_id
1 'polypeptide(L)'
;MKQSVYDVFFTFDPAQSSTYPIQYWSNALQNGSSPTLGQMAKKYLCAPATSVDSERLFSTAPLTLTDLRKSMTVENLQQQLFLKCNVPLEGFKAVP
;
A
#
# COMPACT_ATOMS: atom_id res chain seq x y z
N MET A 1 -34.74 -13.31 -5.09
CA MET A 1 -33.64 -14.21 -4.68
C MET A 1 -32.37 -13.36 -4.66
N LYS A 2 -31.84 -12.98 -3.49
CA LYS A 2 -30.58 -12.22 -3.43
C LYS A 2 -29.44 -13.25 -3.49
N GLN A 3 -28.71 -13.31 -4.60
CA GLN A 3 -27.50 -14.12 -4.69
C GLN A 3 -26.55 -13.69 -3.56
N SER A 4 -26.06 -14.64 -2.76
CA SER A 4 -25.15 -14.33 -1.68
C SER A 4 -23.79 -13.92 -2.26
N VAL A 5 -23.12 -12.94 -1.66
CA VAL A 5 -21.80 -12.44 -2.13
C VAL A 5 -20.75 -13.56 -2.15
N TYR A 6 -20.93 -14.57 -1.30
CA TYR A 6 -20.10 -15.77 -1.22
C TYR A 6 -20.26 -16.67 -2.45
N ASP A 7 -21.49 -16.86 -2.95
CA ASP A 7 -21.75 -17.70 -4.13
C ASP A 7 -21.08 -17.08 -5.38
N VAL A 8 -21.11 -15.74 -5.47
CA VAL A 8 -20.43 -15.00 -6.54
C VAL A 8 -18.90 -15.19 -6.44
N PHE A 9 -18.32 -15.15 -5.24
CA PHE A 9 -16.88 -15.35 -5.04
C PHE A 9 -16.41 -16.72 -5.53
N PHE A 10 -17.12 -17.81 -5.20
CA PHE A 10 -16.74 -19.17 -5.60
C PHE A 10 -16.97 -19.45 -7.09
N THR A 11 -17.65 -18.57 -7.81
CA THR A 11 -17.88 -18.69 -9.27
C THR A 11 -16.83 -17.94 -10.09
N PHE A 12 -16.01 -17.09 -9.46
CA PHE A 12 -14.95 -16.37 -10.17
C PHE A 12 -13.80 -17.30 -10.55
N ASP A 13 -13.34 -17.18 -11.79
CA ASP A 13 -12.08 -17.77 -12.18
C ASP A 13 -10.95 -17.16 -11.34
N PRO A 14 -10.08 -17.98 -10.72
CA PRO A 14 -8.97 -17.47 -9.95
C PRO A 14 -8.06 -16.65 -10.85
N ALA A 15 -7.48 -15.58 -10.27
CA ALA A 15 -6.47 -14.80 -10.96
C ALA A 15 -5.34 -15.72 -11.45
N GLN A 16 -4.97 -15.58 -12.74
CA GLN A 16 -3.80 -16.26 -13.28
C GLN A 16 -2.57 -15.89 -12.44
N SER A 17 -1.71 -16.87 -12.13
CA SER A 17 -0.60 -16.75 -11.17
C SER A 17 0.38 -15.60 -11.45
N SER A 18 0.37 -15.03 -12.66
CA SER A 18 1.22 -13.91 -13.09
C SER A 18 0.62 -12.52 -12.84
N THR A 19 -0.62 -12.40 -12.35
CA THR A 19 -1.30 -11.11 -12.20
C THR A 19 -1.17 -10.58 -10.79
N TYR A 20 -0.78 -9.30 -10.64
CA TYR A 20 -0.80 -8.65 -9.33
C TYR A 20 -2.22 -8.62 -8.76
N PRO A 21 -2.45 -9.08 -7.51
CA PRO A 21 -3.79 -9.16 -6.93
C PRO A 21 -4.56 -7.83 -6.98
N ILE A 22 -3.87 -6.70 -6.78
CA ILE A 22 -4.50 -5.38 -6.81
C ILE A 22 -4.98 -4.96 -8.21
N GLN A 23 -4.32 -5.43 -9.26
CA GLN A 23 -4.72 -5.19 -10.65
C GLN A 23 -5.95 -6.02 -11.00
N TYR A 24 -5.96 -7.30 -10.59
CA TYR A 24 -7.11 -8.18 -10.76
C TYR A 24 -8.39 -7.59 -10.14
N TRP A 25 -8.34 -7.18 -8.87
CA TRP A 25 -9.49 -6.59 -8.18
C TRP A 25 -9.87 -5.21 -8.72
N SER A 26 -8.91 -4.45 -9.27
CA SER A 26 -9.21 -3.19 -9.96
C SER A 26 -9.98 -3.40 -11.26
N ASN A 27 -9.61 -4.42 -12.04
CA ASN A 27 -10.33 -4.78 -13.27
C ASN A 27 -11.72 -5.34 -12.96
N ALA A 28 -11.86 -6.17 -11.92
CA ALA A 28 -13.15 -6.69 -11.47
C ALA A 28 -14.13 -5.58 -11.03
N LEU A 29 -13.60 -4.47 -10.47
CA LEU A 29 -14.38 -3.28 -10.16
C LEU A 29 -14.82 -2.51 -11.41
N GLN A 30 -13.90 -2.30 -12.36
CA GLN A 30 -14.17 -1.58 -13.61
C GLN A 30 -15.20 -2.31 -14.48
N ASN A 31 -15.14 -3.63 -14.51
CA ASN A 31 -16.05 -4.48 -15.29
C ASN A 31 -17.43 -4.67 -14.63
N GLY A 32 -17.66 -4.10 -13.44
CA GLY A 32 -18.93 -4.17 -12.73
C GLY A 32 -19.31 -5.57 -12.20
N SER A 33 -18.41 -6.54 -12.31
CA SER A 33 -18.70 -7.95 -12.03
C SER A 33 -18.95 -8.23 -10.54
N SER A 34 -18.35 -7.45 -9.63
CA SER A 34 -18.70 -7.45 -8.21
C SER A 34 -18.16 -6.21 -7.48
N PRO A 35 -18.91 -5.09 -7.45
CA PRO A 35 -18.40 -3.83 -6.88
C PRO A 35 -18.11 -3.92 -5.38
N THR A 36 -18.93 -4.63 -4.62
CA THR A 36 -18.74 -4.79 -3.16
C THR A 36 -17.52 -5.65 -2.84
N LEU A 37 -17.33 -6.77 -3.54
CA LEU A 37 -16.21 -7.68 -3.31
C LEU A 37 -14.89 -7.03 -3.71
N GLY A 38 -14.85 -6.34 -4.86
CA GLY A 38 -13.66 -5.61 -5.28
C GLY A 38 -13.27 -4.47 -4.33
N GLN A 39 -14.24 -3.77 -3.74
CA GLN A 39 -13.98 -2.76 -2.71
C GLN A 39 -13.40 -3.36 -1.43
N MET A 40 -13.96 -4.49 -0.97
CA MET A 40 -13.41 -5.22 0.19
C MET A 40 -11.98 -5.70 -0.10
N ALA A 41 -11.75 -6.30 -1.27
CA ALA A 41 -10.43 -6.78 -1.64
C ALA A 41 -9.38 -5.66 -1.67
N LYS A 42 -9.71 -4.49 -2.21
CA LYS A 42 -8.81 -3.31 -2.15
C LYS A 42 -8.50 -2.87 -0.72
N LYS A 43 -9.48 -2.90 0.17
CA LYS A 43 -9.32 -2.48 1.57
C LYS A 43 -8.50 -3.46 2.40
N TYR A 44 -8.68 -4.76 2.19
CA TYR A 44 -8.06 -5.78 3.03
C TYR A 44 -6.74 -6.32 2.48
N LEU A 45 -6.50 -6.26 1.17
CA LEU A 45 -5.26 -6.74 0.54
C LEU A 45 -4.19 -5.65 0.39
N CYS A 46 -4.49 -4.38 0.70
CA CYS A 46 -3.50 -3.31 0.64
C CYS A 46 -2.55 -3.29 1.84
N ALA A 47 -2.93 -3.93 2.96
CA ALA A 47 -2.08 -3.98 4.13
C ALA A 47 -0.91 -4.96 3.91
N PRO A 48 0.33 -4.56 4.20
CA PRO A 48 1.45 -5.49 4.17
C PRO A 48 1.25 -6.57 5.23
N ALA A 49 1.69 -7.80 4.94
CA ALA A 49 1.57 -8.92 5.85
C ALA A 49 2.47 -8.81 7.09
N THR A 50 3.46 -7.90 7.08
CA THR A 50 4.47 -7.77 8.12
C THR A 50 4.81 -6.31 8.41
N SER A 51 5.37 -6.04 9.60
CA SER A 51 5.89 -4.74 10.02
C SER A 51 7.29 -4.41 9.48
N VAL A 52 7.88 -5.30 8.67
CA VAL A 52 9.29 -5.21 8.23
C VAL A 52 9.62 -3.88 7.55
N ASP A 53 8.70 -3.35 6.73
CA ASP A 53 8.91 -2.07 6.04
C ASP A 53 8.97 -0.90 7.03
N SER A 54 8.10 -0.92 8.05
CA SER A 54 8.12 0.07 9.14
C SER A 54 9.41 -0.04 9.96
N GLU A 55 9.84 -1.25 10.31
CA GLU A 55 11.08 -1.48 11.05
C GLU A 55 12.32 -1.02 10.28
N ARG A 56 12.36 -1.25 8.97
CA ARG A 56 13.43 -0.75 8.08
C ARG A 56 13.45 0.78 8.05
N LEU A 57 12.27 1.42 8.01
CA LEU A 57 12.17 2.88 8.09
C LEU A 57 12.72 3.39 9.43
N PHE A 58 12.33 2.80 10.56
CA PHE A 58 12.82 3.22 11.87
C PHE A 58 14.31 2.93 12.09
N SER A 59 14.83 1.84 11.51
CA SER A 59 16.26 1.53 11.57
C SER A 59 17.12 2.52 10.77
N THR A 60 16.56 3.11 9.71
CA THR A 60 17.24 4.12 8.89
C THR A 60 16.96 5.56 9.34
N ALA A 61 15.98 5.79 10.22
CA ALA A 61 15.67 7.11 10.75
C ALA A 61 16.86 7.80 11.44
N PRO A 62 17.72 7.10 12.22
CA PRO A 62 18.92 7.69 12.80
C PRO A 62 19.91 8.24 11.76
N LEU A 63 19.93 7.72 10.54
CA LEU A 63 20.79 8.26 9.46
C LEU A 63 20.35 9.65 9.00
N THR A 64 19.07 10.00 9.20
CA THR A 64 18.52 11.34 8.95
C THR A 64 18.81 12.28 10.13
N LEU A 65 18.95 11.71 11.33
CA LEU A 65 19.27 12.42 12.58
C LEU A 65 20.80 12.52 12.73
N THR A 66 21.44 13.38 11.95
CA THR A 66 22.89 13.59 12.05
C THR A 66 23.24 14.50 13.23
N ASP A 67 24.47 14.37 13.76
CA ASP A 67 25.00 15.24 14.82
C ASP A 67 25.04 16.73 14.45
N LEU A 68 24.90 17.06 13.16
CA LEU A 68 24.84 18.43 12.65
C LEU A 68 23.42 19.03 12.73
N ARG A 69 22.39 18.21 12.98
CA ARG A 69 20.98 18.62 13.07
C ARG A 69 20.43 18.55 14.50
N LYS A 70 21.20 19.04 15.48
CA LYS A 70 20.83 19.00 16.92
C LYS A 70 19.55 19.76 17.28
N SER A 71 19.08 20.66 16.39
CA SER A 71 17.84 21.44 16.57
C SER A 71 16.62 20.82 15.87
N MET A 72 16.72 19.60 15.34
CA MET A 72 15.61 18.96 14.64
C MET A 72 14.60 18.40 15.65
N THR A 73 13.37 18.93 15.61
CA THR A 73 12.28 18.45 16.46
C THR A 73 11.75 17.10 15.97
N VAL A 74 11.03 16.39 16.85
CA VAL A 74 10.42 15.09 16.53
C VAL A 74 9.40 15.22 15.40
N GLU A 75 8.65 16.33 15.37
CA GLU A 75 7.65 16.61 14.35
C GLU A 75 8.31 16.78 12.97
N ASN A 76 9.41 17.54 12.90
CA ASN A 76 10.17 17.73 11.66
C ASN A 76 10.78 16.41 11.18
N LEU A 77 11.28 15.57 12.08
CA LEU A 77 11.78 14.24 11.73
C LEU A 77 10.67 13.36 11.13
N GLN A 78 9.49 13.35 11.75
CA GLN A 78 8.34 12.59 11.25
C GLN A 78 7.93 13.05 9.85
N GLN A 79 7.88 14.36 9.60
CA GLN A 79 7.59 14.91 8.27
C GLN A 79 8.65 14.51 7.24
N GLN A 80 9.94 14.56 7.60
CA GLN A 80 11.02 14.13 6.72
C GLN A 80 10.94 12.64 6.38
N LEU A 81 10.62 11.78 7.37
CA LEU A 81 10.41 10.35 7.14
C LEU A 81 9.21 10.10 6.23
N PHE A 82 8.10 10.82 6.45
CA PHE A 82 6.92 10.76 5.59
C PHE A 82 7.28 11.12 4.14
N LEU A 83 7.97 12.23 3.93
CA LEU A 83 8.37 12.66 2.58
C LEU A 83 9.31 11.64 1.93
N LYS A 84 10.31 11.14 2.67
CA LYS A 84 11.27 10.16 2.16
C LYS A 84 10.60 8.89 1.64
N CYS A 85 9.54 8.42 2.30
CA CYS A 85 8.80 7.23 1.88
C CYS A 85 7.82 7.48 0.73
N ASN A 86 7.16 8.64 0.70
CA ASN A 86 6.03 8.87 -0.19
C ASN A 86 6.41 9.62 -1.48
N VAL A 87 7.44 10.48 -1.46
CA VAL A 87 7.90 11.24 -2.64
C VAL A 87 8.25 10.31 -3.83
N PRO A 88 8.95 9.16 -3.64
CA PRO A 88 9.20 8.22 -4.73
C PRO A 88 7.94 7.59 -5.33
N LEU A 89 6.86 7.45 -4.54
CA LEU A 89 5.59 6.86 -5.00
C LEU A 89 4.83 7.81 -5.93
N GLU A 90 4.98 9.13 -5.72
CA GLU A 90 4.38 10.19 -6.52
C GLU A 90 5.14 10.45 -7.84
N GLY A 91 6.15 9.66 -8.17
CA GLY A 91 6.94 9.79 -9.41
C GLY A 91 7.99 10.91 -9.38
N PHE A 92 8.18 11.57 -8.23
CA PHE A 92 9.27 12.52 -8.04
C PHE A 92 10.58 11.75 -7.80
N LYS A 93 11.49 11.79 -8.76
CA LYS A 93 12.85 11.30 -8.56
C LYS A 93 13.64 12.37 -7.80
N ALA A 94 14.30 11.96 -6.72
CA ALA A 94 15.30 12.81 -6.07
C ALA A 94 16.37 13.16 -7.11
N VAL A 95 16.63 14.45 -7.30
CA VAL A 95 17.75 14.93 -8.10
C VAL A 95 19.04 14.44 -7.41
N PRO A 96 20.00 13.85 -8.15
CA PRO A 96 21.23 13.31 -7.57
C PRO A 96 22.07 14.37 -6.86
#